data_AF-A0A4S4K478-F1
#
_entry.id   AF-A0A4S4K478-F1
#
_cell.length_a   1.000
_cell.length_b   1.000
_cell.length_c   1.000
_cell.angle_alpha   90.00
_cell.angle_beta   90.00
_cell.angle_gamma   90.00
#
_symmetry.space_group_name_H-M   'P 1'
#
loop_
_entity.id
_entity.type
_entity.pdbx_description
1 polymer ?
#
loop_
_entity_poly.entity_id
_entity_poly.type
_entity_poly.pdbx_seq_one_letter_code
_entity_poly.pdbx_strand_id
1 'polypeptide(L)'
;MYEMRDNKPHFILIDYDLAKEVIGLDAFRRSSTGKHRTGTLPFMAYELVKDMARYGEPGHVPVVHRLRYDFESLFWVALWCAVKMPPGRDDSEDQMLHNVVKEWESGLLTMLASHKRALCTTPDDMRSLRLPPSSAYLRPWFRRWCKVMKKADSRLEEYKDAFEEPFPVLPFDMETVDGLLTRDSIKEGLGTVPYTPEELLELQETGEVERAVTNGPYDEESNDYQQARRCCSLSWFLDWCWPELANYPLDR
;
A
#
# COMPACT_ATOMS: atom_id res chain seq x y z
N MET A 1 0.92 10.75 10.23
CA MET A 1 0.41 11.93 10.95
C MET A 1 -0.41 12.76 9.98
N TYR A 2 -1.32 13.61 10.45
CA TYR A 2 -1.92 14.61 9.59
C TYR A 2 -1.90 15.98 10.29
N GLU A 3 -1.93 17.04 9.50
CA GLU A 3 -2.17 18.39 9.96
C GLU A 3 -3.24 19.03 9.08
N MET A 4 -4.00 19.97 9.63
CA MET A 4 -4.99 20.72 8.85
C MET A 4 -4.29 21.93 8.22
N ARG A 5 -4.37 22.07 6.89
CA ARG A 5 -4.00 23.31 6.19
C ARG A 5 -5.18 23.72 5.32
N ASP A 6 -5.61 24.97 5.45
CA ASP A 6 -6.76 25.52 4.71
C ASP A 6 -8.01 24.63 4.83
N ASN A 7 -8.30 24.15 6.05
CA ASN A 7 -9.37 23.20 6.37
C ASN A 7 -9.30 21.84 5.65
N LYS A 8 -8.17 21.50 5.02
CA LYS A 8 -7.94 20.21 4.39
C LYS A 8 -6.90 19.38 5.16
N PRO A 9 -7.16 18.07 5.38
CA PRO A 9 -6.20 17.20 6.04
C PRO A 9 -5.00 16.93 5.13
N HIS A 10 -3.80 17.26 5.60
CA HIS A 10 -2.54 16.99 4.95
C HIS A 10 -1.82 15.87 5.69
N PHE A 11 -1.70 14.71 5.07
CA PHE A 11 -1.04 13.58 5.68
C PHE A 11 0.47 13.66 5.44
N ILE A 12 1.20 13.51 6.53
CA ILE A 12 2.65 13.54 6.56
C ILE A 12 3.12 12.16 6.96
N LEU A 13 3.87 11.52 6.06
CA LEU A 13 4.65 10.34 6.39
C LEU A 13 5.77 10.79 7.33
N ILE A 14 5.80 10.18 8.49
CA ILE A 14 6.76 10.46 9.57
C ILE A 14 7.40 9.14 9.99
N ASP A 15 8.33 9.21 10.93
CA ASP A 15 8.96 8.04 11.56
C ASP A 15 9.75 7.20 10.54
N TYR A 16 10.89 7.74 10.13
CA TYR A 16 11.83 7.11 9.20
C TYR A 16 12.92 6.30 9.92
N ASP A 17 12.78 6.06 11.24
CA ASP A 17 13.81 5.39 12.06
C ASP A 17 14.09 3.95 11.59
N LEU A 18 13.12 3.35 10.91
CA LEU A 18 13.19 2.01 10.34
C LEU A 18 13.36 2.00 8.82
N ALA A 19 13.54 3.17 8.20
CA ALA A 19 13.74 3.26 6.75
C ALA A 19 15.06 2.62 6.35
N LYS A 20 15.07 1.95 5.19
CA LYS A 20 16.25 1.32 4.63
C LYS A 20 16.62 2.02 3.32
N GLU A 21 17.90 2.34 3.18
CA GLU A 21 18.45 2.84 1.92
C GLU A 21 18.46 1.74 0.85
N VAL A 22 18.00 2.07 -0.35
CA VAL A 22 18.03 1.18 -1.52
C VAL A 22 19.32 1.44 -2.29
N ILE A 23 20.38 0.68 -1.97
CA ILE A 23 21.71 0.86 -2.60
C ILE A 23 21.91 -0.12 -3.76
N GLY A 24 21.34 0.17 -4.93
CA GLY A 24 21.54 -0.58 -6.17
C GLY A 24 21.01 -2.04 -6.16
N LEU A 25 21.14 -2.74 -7.30
CA LEU A 25 20.67 -4.13 -7.43
C LEU A 25 21.34 -5.07 -6.41
N ASP A 26 22.54 -4.75 -5.91
CA ASP A 26 23.38 -5.64 -5.11
C ASP A 26 23.30 -5.44 -3.57
N ALA A 27 22.39 -4.62 -3.05
CA ALA A 27 22.21 -4.38 -1.60
C ALA A 27 21.72 -5.61 -0.78
N PHE A 28 21.79 -6.82 -1.35
CA PHE A 28 21.35 -8.10 -0.78
C PHE A 28 21.92 -8.44 0.61
N ARG A 29 23.02 -7.81 1.04
CA ARG A 29 23.79 -8.28 2.21
C ARG A 29 23.69 -7.47 3.49
N ARG A 30 23.10 -6.28 3.47
CA ARG A 30 22.88 -5.50 4.71
C ARG A 30 21.40 -5.46 5.03
N SER A 31 20.83 -6.65 5.30
CA SER A 31 19.66 -6.69 6.17
C SER A 31 20.06 -6.06 7.50
N SER A 32 19.19 -5.22 8.05
CA SER A 32 19.27 -4.80 9.44
C SER A 32 19.67 -6.01 10.30
N THR A 33 20.81 -5.90 10.97
CA THR A 33 21.28 -6.87 11.97
C THR A 33 20.48 -6.78 13.27
N GLY A 34 19.36 -6.04 13.27
CA GLY A 34 18.44 -6.00 14.39
C GLY A 34 17.87 -7.38 14.63
N LYS A 35 18.04 -7.90 15.85
CA LYS A 35 17.45 -9.17 16.34
C LYS A 35 15.91 -9.17 16.34
N HIS A 36 15.30 -8.08 15.89
CA HIS A 36 13.86 -7.88 15.83
C HIS A 36 13.52 -7.40 14.42
N ARG A 37 12.69 -8.18 13.71
CA ARG A 37 11.99 -7.66 12.54
C ARG A 37 11.00 -6.62 13.02
N THR A 38 11.21 -5.40 12.56
CA THR A 38 10.48 -4.22 12.96
C THR A 38 9.32 -3.98 12.00
N GLY A 39 8.10 -3.90 12.53
CA GLY A 39 6.89 -3.61 11.78
C GLY A 39 5.65 -3.97 12.58
N THR A 40 4.58 -3.19 12.43
CA THR A 40 3.30 -3.42 13.10
C THR A 40 2.58 -4.58 12.43
N LEU A 41 2.39 -5.69 13.15
CA LEU A 41 1.88 -6.97 12.62
C LEU A 41 0.61 -6.82 11.73
N PRO A 42 -0.42 -6.03 12.11
CA PRO A 42 -1.57 -5.74 11.25
C PRO A 42 -1.23 -5.23 9.84
N PHE A 43 -0.16 -4.47 9.68
CA PHE A 43 0.21 -3.81 8.43
C PHE A 43 1.40 -4.46 7.73
N MET A 44 2.09 -5.39 8.40
CA MET A 44 3.24 -6.09 7.83
C MET A 44 2.86 -6.95 6.62
N ALA A 45 3.68 -6.90 5.56
CA ALA A 45 3.51 -7.69 4.36
C ALA A 45 3.54 -9.21 4.60
N TYR A 46 2.78 -9.98 3.83
CA TYR A 46 2.56 -11.40 4.09
C TYR A 46 3.86 -12.23 4.05
N GLU A 47 4.79 -11.94 3.14
CA GLU A 47 6.08 -12.64 3.07
C GLU A 47 6.96 -12.35 4.29
N LEU A 48 6.89 -11.13 4.84
CA LEU A 48 7.61 -10.77 6.06
C LEU A 48 7.03 -11.49 7.28
N VAL A 49 5.69 -11.63 7.35
CA VAL A 49 5.00 -12.42 8.37
C VAL A 49 5.36 -13.91 8.25
N LYS A 50 5.34 -14.46 7.03
CA LYS A 50 5.67 -15.87 6.75
C LYS A 50 7.08 -16.21 7.20
N ASP A 51 8.02 -15.32 6.92
CA ASP A 51 9.41 -15.49 7.34
C ASP A 51 9.60 -15.32 8.85
N MET A 52 8.90 -14.37 9.49
CA MET A 52 8.91 -14.26 10.95
C MET A 52 8.46 -15.54 11.63
N ALA A 53 7.54 -16.30 11.01
CA ALA A 53 7.11 -17.61 11.49
C ALA A 53 8.22 -18.66 11.53
N ARG A 54 9.29 -18.46 10.75
CA ARG A 54 10.46 -19.33 10.60
C ARG A 54 11.69 -18.82 11.34
N TYR A 55 11.53 -17.74 12.10
CA TYR A 55 12.65 -17.13 12.82
C TYR A 55 13.28 -18.12 13.81
N GLY A 56 14.60 -18.27 13.74
CA GLY A 56 15.36 -19.20 14.57
C GLY A 56 15.51 -20.63 14.00
N GLU A 57 14.89 -20.93 12.86
CA GLU A 57 15.13 -22.20 12.15
C GLU A 57 16.60 -22.30 11.66
N PRO A 58 17.28 -23.45 11.85
CA PRO A 58 18.64 -23.65 11.33
C PRO A 58 18.70 -23.48 9.80
N GLY A 59 19.66 -22.69 9.32
CA GLY A 59 19.85 -22.44 7.88
C GLY A 59 18.82 -21.50 7.25
N HIS A 60 17.91 -20.91 8.03
CA HIS A 60 16.98 -19.91 7.54
C HIS A 60 17.69 -18.62 7.14
N VAL A 61 17.46 -18.19 5.90
CA VAL A 61 17.90 -16.90 5.38
C VAL A 61 16.72 -15.93 5.43
N PRO A 62 16.83 -14.82 6.18
CA PRO A 62 15.76 -13.84 6.26
C PRO A 62 15.48 -13.19 4.90
N VAL A 63 14.20 -13.09 4.55
CA VAL A 63 13.65 -12.22 3.50
C VAL A 63 14.21 -10.81 3.66
N VAL A 64 14.74 -10.28 2.57
CA VAL A 64 15.20 -8.89 2.45
C VAL A 64 13.98 -8.00 2.31
N HIS A 65 13.85 -6.95 3.13
CA HIS A 65 12.79 -5.94 2.98
C HIS A 65 12.94 -5.19 1.66
N ARG A 66 11.83 -4.99 0.94
CA ARG A 66 11.73 -4.40 -0.39
C ARG A 66 10.59 -3.40 -0.48
N LEU A 67 10.66 -2.47 -1.42
CA LEU A 67 9.64 -1.43 -1.65
C LEU A 67 8.22 -1.99 -1.80
N ARG A 68 8.05 -3.13 -2.49
CA ARG A 68 6.73 -3.79 -2.61
C ARG A 68 6.05 -4.12 -1.27
N TYR A 69 6.80 -4.31 -0.19
CA TYR A 69 6.22 -4.53 1.14
C TYR A 69 5.61 -3.26 1.72
N ASP A 70 6.14 -2.09 1.35
CA ASP A 70 5.57 -0.81 1.77
C ASP A 70 4.25 -0.56 1.03
N PHE A 71 4.15 -0.93 -0.26
CA PHE A 71 2.88 -0.88 -0.99
C PHE A 71 1.83 -1.85 -0.44
N GLU A 72 2.22 -3.06 -0.03
CA GLU A 72 1.32 -3.97 0.67
C GLU A 72 0.90 -3.40 2.04
N SER A 73 1.82 -2.76 2.76
CA SER A 73 1.51 -2.10 4.04
C SER A 73 0.49 -0.97 3.85
N LEU A 74 0.61 -0.17 2.79
CA LEU A 74 -0.37 0.86 2.44
C LEU A 74 -1.77 0.28 2.15
N PHE A 75 -1.84 -0.86 1.45
CA PHE A 75 -3.10 -1.58 1.24
C PHE A 75 -3.73 -1.97 2.58
N TRP A 76 -2.95 -2.54 3.51
CA TRP A 76 -3.44 -2.93 4.83
C TRP A 76 -3.90 -1.75 5.67
N VAL A 77 -3.17 -0.63 5.65
CA VAL A 77 -3.58 0.60 6.35
C VAL A 77 -4.89 1.14 5.78
N ALA A 78 -5.02 1.26 4.44
CA ALA A 78 -6.27 1.71 3.80
C ALA A 78 -7.45 0.83 4.20
N LEU A 79 -7.28 -0.49 4.12
CA LEU A 79 -8.35 -1.44 4.42
C LEU A 79 -8.75 -1.39 5.89
N TRP A 80 -7.75 -1.32 6.77
CA TRP A 80 -7.99 -1.16 8.20
C TRP A 80 -8.75 0.13 8.48
N CYS A 81 -8.35 1.26 7.90
CA CYS A 81 -9.07 2.54 8.04
C CYS A 81 -10.53 2.43 7.56
N ALA A 82 -10.75 1.83 6.39
CA ALA A 82 -12.09 1.63 5.83
C ALA A 82 -12.99 0.75 6.73
N VAL A 83 -12.42 -0.19 7.48
CA VAL A 83 -13.15 -1.07 8.38
C VAL A 83 -13.32 -0.47 9.78
N LYS A 84 -12.30 0.23 10.29
CA LYS A 84 -12.18 0.59 11.73
C LYS A 84 -12.39 2.04 12.07
N MET A 85 -12.38 2.97 11.13
CA MET A 85 -12.50 4.40 11.43
C MET A 85 -13.84 5.09 11.12
N PRO A 86 -14.84 4.48 10.44
CA PRO A 86 -16.14 5.13 10.30
C PRO A 86 -16.77 5.59 11.63
N PRO A 87 -17.32 6.81 11.70
CA PRO A 87 -17.97 7.32 12.91
C PRO A 87 -19.38 6.74 13.09
N GLY A 88 -19.96 6.92 14.28
CA GLY A 88 -21.38 6.68 14.53
C GLY A 88 -21.82 5.21 14.66
N ARG A 89 -20.88 4.32 15.00
CA ARG A 89 -21.15 2.87 15.15
C ARG A 89 -21.64 2.52 16.54
N ASP A 90 -22.44 1.45 16.62
CA ASP A 90 -22.82 0.82 17.88
C ASP A 90 -21.88 -0.33 18.27
N ASP A 91 -22.01 -0.82 19.51
CA ASP A 91 -21.17 -1.90 20.05
C ASP A 91 -21.26 -3.20 19.23
N SER A 92 -22.40 -3.47 18.58
CA SER A 92 -22.61 -4.67 17.77
C SER A 92 -21.84 -4.59 16.46
N GLU A 93 -21.91 -3.43 15.80
CA GLU A 93 -21.13 -3.14 14.60
C GLU A 93 -19.62 -3.18 14.90
N ASP A 94 -19.19 -2.60 16.01
CA ASP A 94 -17.77 -2.60 16.41
C ASP A 94 -17.24 -4.01 16.69
N GLN A 95 -18.03 -4.85 17.37
CA GLN A 95 -17.66 -6.24 17.63
C GLN A 95 -17.60 -7.05 16.33
N MET A 96 -18.53 -6.81 15.40
CA MET A 96 -18.52 -7.47 14.09
C MET A 96 -17.28 -7.07 13.27
N LEU A 97 -16.97 -5.77 13.20
CA LEU A 97 -15.82 -5.26 12.44
C LEU A 97 -14.49 -5.63 13.11
N HIS A 98 -14.46 -5.79 14.44
CA HIS A 98 -13.33 -6.40 15.13
C HIS A 98 -13.07 -7.82 14.65
N ASN A 99 -14.11 -8.64 14.49
CA ASN A 99 -13.94 -9.99 13.98
C ASN A 99 -13.42 -10.01 12.54
N VAL A 100 -13.81 -9.04 11.71
CA VAL A 100 -13.29 -8.89 10.33
C VAL A 100 -11.77 -8.68 10.36
N VAL A 101 -11.28 -7.67 11.08
CA VAL A 101 -9.84 -7.35 11.08
C VAL A 101 -8.98 -8.37 11.83
N LYS A 102 -9.57 -9.07 12.81
CA LYS A 102 -8.86 -10.03 13.66
C LYS A 102 -8.11 -11.09 12.86
N GLU A 103 -8.65 -11.48 11.70
CA GLU A 103 -8.06 -12.48 10.80
C GLU A 103 -6.69 -12.08 10.24
N TRP A 104 -6.36 -10.79 10.19
CA TRP A 104 -5.05 -10.29 9.77
C TRP A 104 -4.30 -9.44 10.82
N GLU A 105 -4.90 -9.21 11.99
CA GLU A 105 -4.25 -8.55 13.14
C GLU A 105 -3.58 -9.53 14.11
N SER A 106 -4.15 -10.72 14.27
CA SER A 106 -3.75 -11.64 15.36
C SER A 106 -3.92 -13.12 14.98
N GLY A 107 -3.13 -13.99 15.61
CA GLY A 107 -3.20 -15.43 15.41
C GLY A 107 -1.85 -16.05 15.09
N LEU A 108 -1.87 -17.29 14.61
CA LEU A 108 -0.66 -18.00 14.21
C LEU A 108 -0.07 -17.33 12.96
N LEU A 109 1.23 -17.01 12.98
CA LEU A 109 1.90 -16.25 11.93
C LEU A 109 1.75 -16.88 10.53
N THR A 110 1.81 -18.21 10.43
CA THR A 110 1.63 -18.93 9.17
C THR A 110 0.21 -18.77 8.61
N MET A 111 -0.81 -18.80 9.48
CA MET A 111 -2.20 -18.56 9.09
C MET A 111 -2.42 -17.10 8.70
N LEU A 112 -1.86 -16.18 9.47
CA LEU A 112 -1.92 -14.74 9.20
C LEU A 112 -1.32 -14.41 7.83
N ALA A 113 -0.13 -14.93 7.53
CA ALA A 113 0.52 -14.74 6.24
C ALA A 113 -0.31 -15.33 5.09
N SER A 114 -0.90 -16.52 5.29
CA SER A 114 -1.74 -17.15 4.26
C SER A 114 -3.00 -16.34 3.99
N HIS A 115 -3.67 -15.86 5.05
CA HIS A 115 -4.86 -15.04 4.94
C HIS A 115 -4.56 -13.68 4.29
N LYS A 116 -3.48 -13.02 4.69
CA LYS A 116 -3.03 -11.76 4.08
C LYS A 116 -2.78 -11.92 2.58
N ARG A 117 -2.03 -12.95 2.17
CA ARG A 117 -1.79 -13.25 0.76
C ARG A 117 -3.11 -13.43 0.00
N ALA A 118 -4.00 -14.28 0.52
CA ALA A 118 -5.29 -14.56 -0.12
C ALA A 118 -6.11 -13.28 -0.31
N LEU A 119 -6.29 -12.49 0.75
CA LEU A 119 -7.11 -11.29 0.71
C LEU A 119 -6.50 -10.18 -0.18
N CYS A 120 -5.17 -10.00 -0.19
CA CYS A 120 -4.53 -8.98 -1.02
C CYS A 120 -4.33 -9.41 -2.49
N THR A 121 -4.42 -10.70 -2.84
CA THR A 121 -4.22 -11.20 -4.22
C THR A 121 -5.47 -11.85 -4.84
N THR A 122 -6.58 -11.99 -4.11
CA THR A 122 -7.82 -12.58 -4.62
C THR A 122 -8.94 -11.53 -4.63
N PRO A 123 -9.24 -10.91 -5.80
CA PRO A 123 -10.30 -9.90 -5.91
C PRO A 123 -11.72 -10.38 -5.55
N ASP A 124 -11.95 -11.70 -5.48
CA ASP A 124 -13.21 -12.28 -5.06
C ASP A 124 -13.33 -12.43 -3.53
N ASP A 125 -12.23 -12.63 -2.80
CA ASP A 125 -12.22 -12.58 -1.33
C ASP A 125 -12.52 -11.15 -0.85
N MET A 126 -12.01 -10.15 -1.56
CA MET A 126 -12.38 -8.75 -1.33
C MET A 126 -13.86 -8.46 -1.66
N ARG A 127 -14.53 -9.29 -2.46
CA ARG A 127 -15.96 -9.14 -2.74
C ARG A 127 -16.81 -9.56 -1.53
N SER A 128 -16.37 -10.60 -0.81
CA SER A 128 -17.07 -11.15 0.35
C SER A 128 -16.71 -10.45 1.67
N LEU A 129 -15.57 -9.74 1.72
CA LEU A 129 -15.14 -9.01 2.92
C LEU A 129 -16.23 -8.04 3.41
N ARG A 130 -16.62 -8.12 4.67
CA ARG A 130 -17.63 -7.18 5.22
C ARG A 130 -16.98 -5.81 5.43
N LEU A 131 -17.56 -4.79 4.78
CA LEU A 131 -17.18 -3.38 4.96
C LEU A 131 -18.34 -2.65 5.63
N PRO A 132 -18.07 -1.65 6.49
CA PRO A 132 -19.07 -0.70 6.96
C PRO A 132 -19.87 -0.07 5.81
N PRO A 133 -21.16 0.26 5.98
CA PRO A 133 -21.96 0.91 4.94
C PRO A 133 -21.31 2.19 4.38
N SER A 134 -20.73 3.00 5.27
CA SER A 134 -20.06 4.26 4.93
C SER A 134 -18.80 4.08 4.09
N SER A 135 -18.16 2.92 4.08
CA SER A 135 -16.97 2.62 3.27
C SER A 135 -17.21 1.54 2.22
N ALA A 136 -18.43 1.02 2.11
CA ALA A 136 -18.78 -0.04 1.16
C ALA A 136 -18.52 0.35 -0.31
N TYR A 137 -18.63 1.66 -0.62
CA TYR A 137 -18.33 2.22 -1.93
C TYR A 137 -16.85 2.04 -2.34
N LEU A 138 -15.94 1.79 -1.39
CA LEU A 138 -14.53 1.51 -1.64
C LEU A 138 -14.25 0.10 -2.16
N ARG A 139 -15.22 -0.80 -2.11
CA ARG A 139 -15.03 -2.20 -2.52
C ARG A 139 -14.48 -2.35 -3.94
N PRO A 140 -15.00 -1.68 -4.98
CA PRO A 140 -14.45 -1.80 -6.33
C PRO A 140 -13.00 -1.32 -6.43
N TRP A 141 -12.61 -0.37 -5.58
CA TRP A 141 -11.26 0.16 -5.52
C TRP A 141 -10.29 -0.85 -4.88
N PHE A 142 -10.62 -1.43 -3.72
CA PHE A 142 -9.81 -2.51 -3.15
C PHE A 142 -9.69 -3.71 -4.08
N ARG A 143 -10.78 -4.07 -4.78
CA ARG A 143 -10.74 -5.15 -5.78
C ARG A 143 -9.79 -4.85 -6.94
N ARG A 144 -9.68 -3.58 -7.37
CA ARG A 144 -8.70 -3.16 -8.37
C ARG A 144 -7.28 -3.25 -7.83
N TRP A 145 -7.05 -2.83 -6.59
CA TRP A 145 -5.75 -3.01 -5.93
C TRP A 145 -5.37 -4.50 -5.86
N CYS A 146 -6.30 -5.38 -5.44
CA CYS A 146 -6.06 -6.83 -5.41
C CYS A 146 -5.66 -7.39 -6.78
N LYS A 147 -6.18 -6.84 -7.90
CA LYS A 147 -5.77 -7.26 -9.25
C LYS A 147 -4.33 -6.86 -9.56
N VAL A 148 -3.90 -5.66 -9.14
CA VAL A 148 -2.51 -5.20 -9.28
C VAL A 148 -1.58 -6.11 -8.48
N MET A 149 -1.90 -6.37 -7.21
CA MET A 149 -1.13 -7.27 -6.35
C MET A 149 -1.09 -8.69 -6.91
N LYS A 150 -2.23 -9.23 -7.39
CA LYS A 150 -2.30 -10.56 -8.01
C LYS A 150 -1.35 -10.68 -9.21
N LYS A 151 -1.35 -9.68 -10.09
CA LYS A 151 -0.48 -9.66 -11.28
C LYS A 151 0.99 -9.71 -10.88
N ALA A 152 1.38 -8.90 -9.89
CA ALA A 152 2.74 -8.90 -9.36
C ALA A 152 3.10 -10.22 -8.66
N ASP A 153 2.20 -10.77 -7.85
CA ASP A 153 2.39 -12.05 -7.16
C ASP A 153 2.60 -13.20 -8.14
N SER A 154 1.80 -13.27 -9.22
CA SER A 154 1.95 -14.27 -10.27
C SER A 154 3.29 -14.13 -11.01
N ARG A 155 3.69 -12.90 -11.36
CA ARG A 155 4.99 -12.64 -12.01
C ARG A 155 6.17 -13.04 -11.13
N LEU A 156 6.05 -12.83 -9.81
CA LEU A 156 7.08 -13.22 -8.85
C LEU A 156 7.18 -14.75 -8.72
N GLU A 157 6.06 -15.48 -8.71
CA GLU A 157 6.09 -16.95 -8.73
C GLU A 157 6.69 -17.49 -10.03
N GLU A 158 6.32 -16.94 -11.20
CA GLU A 158 6.95 -17.30 -12.48
C GLU A 158 8.48 -17.11 -12.46
N TYR A 159 8.95 -16.03 -11.84
CA TYR A 159 10.39 -15.79 -11.67
C TYR A 159 11.04 -16.80 -10.73
N LYS A 160 10.39 -17.13 -9.60
CA LYS A 160 10.90 -18.12 -8.65
C LYS A 160 10.98 -19.51 -9.29
N ASP A 161 9.96 -19.91 -10.03
CA ASP A 161 9.92 -21.19 -10.76
C ASP A 161 11.03 -21.22 -11.83
N ALA A 162 11.21 -20.14 -12.59
CA ALA A 162 12.27 -20.04 -13.59
C ALA A 162 13.69 -20.04 -13.00
N PHE A 163 13.85 -19.60 -11.74
CA PHE A 163 15.13 -19.63 -11.04
C PHE A 163 15.55 -21.04 -10.60
N GLU A 164 14.61 -21.98 -10.53
CA GLU A 164 14.90 -23.39 -10.29
C GLU A 164 15.38 -24.13 -11.56
N GLU A 165 15.20 -23.54 -12.74
CA GLU A 165 15.62 -24.10 -14.03
C GLU A 165 17.11 -23.83 -14.34
N PRO A 166 17.81 -24.72 -15.07
CA PRO A 166 19.26 -24.66 -15.27
C PRO A 166 19.76 -23.54 -16.21
N PHE A 167 18.89 -22.62 -16.65
CA PHE A 167 19.21 -21.59 -17.64
C PHE A 167 19.46 -20.21 -17.00
N PRO A 168 20.20 -19.31 -17.69
CA PRO A 168 20.45 -17.96 -17.18
C PRO A 168 19.13 -17.18 -17.06
N VAL A 169 18.75 -16.85 -15.82
CA VAL A 169 17.60 -15.98 -15.57
C VAL A 169 18.01 -14.53 -15.84
N LEU A 170 17.18 -13.81 -16.60
CA LEU A 170 17.37 -12.38 -16.81
C LEU A 170 17.35 -11.62 -15.46
N PRO A 171 18.02 -10.46 -15.37
CA PRO A 171 17.90 -9.60 -14.19
C PRO A 171 16.42 -9.31 -13.91
N PHE A 172 15.99 -9.54 -12.67
CA PHE A 172 14.63 -9.28 -12.23
C PHE A 172 14.64 -8.22 -11.14
N ASP A 173 13.84 -7.18 -11.33
CA ASP A 173 13.68 -6.15 -10.30
C ASP A 173 12.74 -6.66 -9.21
N MET A 174 13.33 -7.18 -8.14
CA MET A 174 12.60 -7.67 -6.99
C MET A 174 11.97 -6.55 -6.13
N GLU A 175 12.43 -5.30 -6.25
CA GLU A 175 11.89 -4.15 -5.51
C GLU A 175 10.49 -3.79 -6.00
N THR A 176 10.33 -3.71 -7.31
CA THR A 176 9.08 -3.30 -7.96
C THR A 176 8.39 -4.43 -8.73
N VAL A 177 8.95 -5.64 -8.74
CA VAL A 177 8.45 -6.78 -9.53
C VAL A 177 8.37 -6.42 -11.01
N ASP A 178 9.53 -6.06 -11.59
CA ASP A 178 9.67 -5.56 -12.97
C ASP A 178 8.71 -4.39 -13.29
N GLY A 179 8.58 -3.43 -12.38
CA GLY A 179 7.75 -2.25 -12.53
C GLY A 179 6.25 -2.47 -12.27
N LEU A 180 5.81 -3.68 -11.95
CA LEU A 180 4.40 -3.99 -11.70
C LEU A 180 3.88 -3.39 -10.39
N LEU A 181 4.76 -3.20 -9.40
CA LEU A 181 4.49 -2.56 -8.11
C LEU A 181 5.33 -1.29 -7.98
N THR A 182 4.84 -0.23 -8.62
CA THR A 182 5.28 1.14 -8.43
C THR A 182 4.07 1.99 -8.05
N ARG A 183 4.31 3.22 -7.58
CA ARG A 183 3.21 4.17 -7.39
C ARG A 183 2.38 4.32 -8.66
N ASP A 184 3.04 4.47 -9.81
CA ASP A 184 2.36 4.81 -11.07
C ASP A 184 1.57 3.61 -11.60
N SER A 185 2.11 2.39 -11.53
CA SER A 185 1.37 1.18 -11.92
C SER A 185 0.19 0.89 -10.99
N ILE A 186 0.32 1.18 -9.68
CA ILE A 186 -0.80 1.08 -8.73
C ILE A 186 -1.86 2.11 -9.09
N LYS A 187 -1.49 3.38 -9.29
CA LYS A 187 -2.43 4.44 -9.68
C LYS A 187 -3.17 4.10 -10.99
N GLU A 188 -2.44 3.62 -12.00
CA GLU A 188 -3.02 3.18 -13.26
C GLU A 188 -4.00 2.02 -13.06
N GLY A 189 -3.61 1.00 -12.29
CA GLY A 189 -4.45 -0.17 -12.02
C GLY A 189 -5.69 0.12 -11.19
N LEU A 190 -5.62 1.13 -10.32
CA LEU A 190 -6.79 1.66 -9.59
C LEU A 190 -7.71 2.45 -10.53
N GLY A 191 -7.17 3.01 -11.61
CA GLY A 191 -7.88 3.84 -12.59
C GLY A 191 -8.27 5.22 -12.03
N THR A 192 -8.79 6.09 -12.90
CA THR A 192 -9.50 7.28 -12.44
C THR A 192 -10.75 6.84 -11.70
N VAL A 193 -10.94 7.38 -10.51
CA VAL A 193 -12.19 7.19 -9.82
C VAL A 193 -13.20 8.14 -10.46
N PRO A 194 -14.43 7.69 -10.75
CA PRO A 194 -15.51 8.61 -11.08
C PRO A 194 -15.73 9.53 -9.88
N TYR A 195 -15.09 10.69 -9.91
CA TYR A 195 -15.51 11.85 -9.15
C TYR A 195 -16.87 12.30 -9.69
N THR A 196 -17.75 12.73 -8.80
CA THR A 196 -18.94 13.47 -9.16
C THR A 196 -18.54 14.83 -9.79
N PRO A 197 -19.37 15.43 -10.66
CA PRO A 197 -19.10 16.75 -11.23
C PRO A 197 -18.77 17.82 -10.17
N GLU A 198 -19.36 17.71 -9.00
CA GLU A 198 -19.14 18.58 -7.84
C GLU A 198 -17.72 18.41 -7.27
N GLU A 199 -17.25 17.16 -7.09
CA GLU A 199 -15.89 16.85 -6.63
C GLU A 199 -14.81 17.25 -7.66
N LEU A 200 -15.13 17.17 -8.96
CA LEU A 200 -14.23 17.64 -10.04
C LEU A 200 -14.06 19.16 -10.03
N LEU A 201 -15.11 19.91 -9.69
CA LEU A 201 -15.09 21.37 -9.60
C LEU A 201 -14.21 21.82 -8.43
N GLU A 202 -14.30 21.16 -7.28
CA GLU A 202 -13.44 21.46 -6.12
C GLU A 202 -11.96 21.14 -6.37
N LEU A 203 -11.67 20.10 -7.17
CA LEU A 203 -10.30 19.76 -7.58
C LEU A 203 -9.75 20.75 -8.63
N GLN A 204 -10.60 21.26 -9.53
CA GLN A 204 -10.23 22.24 -10.54
C GLN A 204 -9.93 23.63 -9.97
N GLU A 205 -10.63 24.04 -8.90
CA GLU A 205 -10.33 25.29 -8.19
C GLU A 205 -8.99 25.25 -7.43
N THR A 206 -8.48 24.05 -7.14
CA THR A 206 -7.14 23.83 -6.55
C THR A 206 -6.08 23.43 -7.59
N GLY A 207 -5.86 24.24 -8.63
CA GLY A 207 -4.56 24.46 -9.28
C GLY A 207 -3.67 23.29 -9.76
N GLU A 208 -4.14 22.04 -9.86
CA GLU A 208 -3.36 20.92 -10.40
C GLU A 208 -3.86 20.46 -11.78
N VAL A 209 -3.99 21.39 -12.73
CA VAL A 209 -4.01 21.05 -14.17
C VAL A 209 -3.18 22.05 -14.95
N GLU A 210 -1.87 21.81 -14.99
CA GLU A 210 -0.93 22.13 -16.08
C GLU A 210 0.45 21.66 -15.57
N ARG A 211 1.04 20.56 -16.04
CA ARG A 211 1.55 20.36 -17.39
C ARG A 211 1.69 18.85 -17.65
N ALA A 212 0.71 18.27 -18.33
CA ALA A 212 1.05 17.31 -19.38
C ALA A 212 1.38 18.14 -20.63
N VAL A 213 2.38 17.72 -21.39
CA VAL A 213 2.89 18.35 -22.63
C VAL A 213 3.90 19.48 -22.40
N THR A 214 5.17 19.10 -22.24
CA THR A 214 6.25 19.45 -23.20
C THR A 214 7.50 18.65 -22.85
N ASN A 215 7.95 17.80 -23.77
CA ASN A 215 9.32 17.26 -23.77
C ASN A 215 10.30 18.43 -23.96
N GLY A 216 11.14 18.69 -22.96
CA GLY A 216 12.29 19.60 -23.02
C GLY A 216 13.50 18.90 -22.37
N PRO A 217 14.74 19.24 -22.78
CA PRO A 217 15.92 18.45 -22.47
C PRO A 217 16.25 18.49 -20.98
N TYR A 218 16.80 17.36 -20.51
CA TYR A 218 17.35 17.12 -19.18
C TYR A 218 18.26 18.29 -18.73
N ASP A 219 17.91 18.93 -17.61
CA ASP A 219 18.80 19.83 -16.86
C ASP A 219 19.31 19.07 -15.63
N GLU A 220 20.63 18.90 -15.54
CA GLU A 220 21.33 18.11 -14.50
C GLU A 220 21.41 18.80 -13.11
N GLU A 221 20.72 19.92 -12.87
CA GLU A 221 20.85 20.69 -11.62
C GLU A 221 19.57 20.78 -10.75
N SER A 222 18.56 19.95 -11.01
CA SER A 222 17.31 19.97 -10.23
C SER A 222 17.33 19.04 -9.01
N ASN A 223 17.89 19.54 -7.90
CA ASN A 223 17.63 19.18 -6.50
C ASN A 223 16.73 17.93 -6.26
N ASP A 224 17.37 16.77 -6.08
CA ASP A 224 16.79 15.42 -5.84
C ASP A 224 15.62 15.40 -4.82
N TYR A 225 15.62 16.32 -3.85
CA TYR A 225 14.59 16.43 -2.83
C TYR A 225 13.20 16.84 -3.35
N GLN A 226 13.13 17.65 -4.41
CA GLN A 226 11.83 18.05 -4.98
C GLN A 226 11.25 16.96 -5.90
N GLN A 227 12.11 16.18 -6.55
CA GLN A 227 11.68 15.04 -7.37
C GLN A 227 11.13 13.91 -6.49
N ALA A 228 11.75 13.64 -5.34
CA ALA A 228 11.22 12.71 -4.34
C ALA A 228 9.83 13.12 -3.80
N ARG A 229 9.59 14.42 -3.54
CA ARG A 229 8.26 14.92 -3.13
C ARG A 229 7.19 14.77 -4.21
N ARG A 230 7.55 14.96 -5.48
CA ARG A 230 6.66 14.71 -6.62
C ARG A 230 6.38 13.22 -6.83
N CYS A 231 7.31 12.34 -6.42
CA CYS A 231 7.20 10.88 -6.50
C CYS A 231 6.36 10.25 -5.39
N CYS A 232 6.01 10.98 -4.32
CA CYS A 232 5.35 10.42 -3.13
C CYS A 232 4.03 11.11 -2.75
N SER A 233 3.37 11.82 -3.68
CA SER A 233 2.02 12.33 -3.39
C SER A 233 1.02 11.17 -3.28
N LEU A 234 0.63 10.88 -2.05
CA LEU A 234 -0.51 10.03 -1.68
C LEU A 234 -1.79 10.86 -1.57
N SER A 235 -1.90 12.04 -2.19
CA SER A 235 -3.13 12.87 -2.12
C SER A 235 -4.38 12.09 -2.55
N TRP A 236 -4.24 11.20 -3.54
CA TRP A 236 -5.29 10.27 -3.94
C TRP A 236 -5.72 9.32 -2.81
N PHE A 237 -4.86 8.95 -1.87
CA PHE A 237 -5.23 8.13 -0.71
C PHE A 237 -6.17 8.91 0.24
N LEU A 238 -6.10 10.25 0.20
CA LEU A 238 -6.84 11.18 1.07
C LEU A 238 -8.26 11.40 0.59
N ASP A 239 -8.43 11.62 -0.71
CA ASP A 239 -9.75 11.65 -1.36
C ASP A 239 -10.54 10.36 -1.05
N TRP A 240 -9.81 9.25 -0.83
CA TRP A 240 -10.34 7.91 -0.65
C TRP A 240 -10.68 7.51 0.78
N CYS A 241 -9.80 7.80 1.74
CA CYS A 241 -9.99 7.34 3.12
C CYS A 241 -11.01 8.17 3.90
N TRP A 242 -11.35 9.39 3.45
CA TRP A 242 -12.20 10.29 4.24
C TRP A 242 -12.98 11.34 3.40
N PRO A 243 -13.94 10.92 2.55
CA PRO A 243 -14.71 11.86 1.72
C PRO A 243 -15.55 12.85 2.54
N GLU A 244 -15.96 12.50 3.76
CA GLU A 244 -16.81 13.34 4.62
C GLU A 244 -16.08 14.57 5.21
N LEU A 245 -14.75 14.63 5.17
CA LEU A 245 -13.99 15.83 5.58
C LEU A 245 -14.02 16.94 4.52
N ALA A 246 -14.50 16.64 3.31
CA ALA A 246 -14.77 17.66 2.29
C ALA A 246 -16.09 18.41 2.53
N ASN A 247 -17.01 17.86 3.33
CA ASN A 247 -18.40 18.35 3.43
C ASN A 247 -18.86 18.63 4.87
N TYR A 248 -17.99 19.12 5.74
CA TYR A 248 -18.47 19.77 6.97
C TYR A 248 -18.80 21.24 6.68
N PRO A 249 -20.08 21.66 6.65
CA PRO A 249 -20.40 23.04 6.92
C PRO A 249 -20.05 23.29 8.38
N LEU A 250 -19.01 24.08 8.60
CA LEU A 250 -18.66 24.61 9.92
C LEU A 250 -19.77 25.57 10.36
N ASP A 251 -20.73 25.07 11.13
CA ASP A 251 -21.53 25.92 12.01
C ASP A 251 -21.02 25.82 13.45
N ARG A 252 -20.42 26.95 13.87
CA ARG A 252 -20.07 27.45 15.21
C ARG A 252 -18.71 27.08 15.80
#